data_AF-A0A2J8LNP3-F1
#
_entry.id   AF-A0A2J8LNP3-F1
#
_cell.length_a   1.000
_cell.length_b   1.000
_cell.length_c   1.000
_cell.angle_alpha   90.00
_cell.angle_beta   90.00
_cell.angle_gamma   90.00
#
_symmetry.space_group_name_H-M   'P 1'
#
loop_
_entity.id
_entity.type
_entity.pdbx_description
1 polymer ?
#
loop_
_entity_poly.entity_id
_entity_poly.type
_entity_poly.pdbx_seq_one_letter_code
_entity_poly.pdbx_strand_id
1 'polypeptide(L)' 'MPFFGNTFSPKKTPPRKSASLSNLHSLDRSTREVELGLEYGSPTMNLAGQSLKFENGQWIA' A
#
# COMPACT_ATOMS: atom_id res chain seq x y z
N MET A 1 -7.58 44.08 -26.08
CA MET A 1 -7.36 43.79 -24.64
C MET A 1 -7.64 42.31 -24.44
N PRO A 2 -6.71 41.50 -23.90
CA PRO A 2 -6.94 40.06 -23.82
C PRO A 2 -7.98 39.74 -22.74
N PHE A 3 -9.00 38.98 -23.15
CA PHE A 3 -10.19 38.56 -22.39
C PHE A 3 -9.99 37.23 -21.63
N PHE A 4 -8.77 36.90 -21.21
CA PHE A 4 -8.52 35.68 -20.46
C PHE A 4 -7.74 36.00 -19.19
N GLY A 5 -8.49 36.01 -18.09
CA GLY A 5 -7.98 36.23 -16.75
C GLY A 5 -6.98 35.16 -16.34
N ASN A 6 -6.10 35.56 -15.42
CA ASN A 6 -5.13 34.73 -14.74
C ASN A 6 -5.86 33.67 -13.87
N THR A 7 -6.36 32.61 -14.51
CA THR A 7 -7.00 31.49 -13.82
C THR A 7 -5.97 30.81 -12.95
N PHE A 8 -6.16 30.90 -11.64
CA PHE A 8 -5.41 30.12 -10.65
C PHE A 8 -5.48 28.64 -11.04
N SER A 9 -4.38 28.12 -11.58
CA SER A 9 -4.22 26.71 -11.96
C SER A 9 -3.30 26.06 -10.93
N PRO A 10 -3.84 25.52 -9.82
CA PRO A 10 -3.01 24.85 -8.84
C PRO A 10 -2.26 23.72 -9.54
N LYS A 11 -0.94 23.65 -9.33
CA LYS A 11 -0.11 22.59 -9.91
C LYS A 11 -0.73 21.24 -9.54
N LYS A 12 -0.91 20.37 -10.54
CA LYS A 12 -1.38 19.00 -10.31
C LYS A 12 -0.47 18.36 -9.25
N THR A 13 -1.06 17.89 -8.16
CA THR A 13 -0.32 17.10 -7.17
C THR A 13 0.32 15.91 -7.88
N PRO A 14 1.61 15.63 -7.63
CA PRO A 14 2.26 14.49 -8.24
C PRO A 14 1.44 13.23 -7.94
N PRO A 15 1.33 12.29 -8.89
CA PRO A 15 0.66 11.02 -8.64
C PRO A 15 1.20 10.39 -7.37
N ARG A 16 0.31 10.02 -6.44
CA ARG A 16 0.70 9.23 -5.27
C ARG A 16 1.22 7.90 -5.80
N LYS A 17 2.55 7.72 -5.74
CA LYS A 17 3.17 6.42 -6.01
C LYS A 17 2.92 5.54 -4.79
N SER A 18 2.64 4.26 -5.01
CA SER A 18 2.73 3.29 -3.92
C SER A 18 4.13 3.37 -3.33
N ALA A 19 4.23 3.26 -2.00
CA ALA A 19 5.53 3.14 -1.36
C ALA A 19 6.23 1.91 -1.96
N SER A 20 7.48 2.09 -2.40
CA SER A 20 8.26 0.96 -2.91
C SER A 20 8.56 0.01 -1.76
N LEU A 21 8.28 -1.28 -1.95
CA LEU A 21 8.70 -2.32 -1.01
C LEU A 21 10.23 -2.45 -0.92
N SER A 22 11.00 -1.76 -1.78
CA SER A 22 12.46 -1.66 -1.64
C SER A 22 12.89 -0.90 -0.37
N ASN A 23 12.02 -0.08 0.22
CA ASN A 23 12.32 0.69 1.42
C ASN A 23 12.11 -0.10 2.72
N LEU A 24 11.84 -1.41 2.65
CA LEU A 24 11.64 -2.24 3.84
C LEU A 24 12.88 -2.32 4.76
N HIS A 25 14.06 -1.94 4.27
CA HIS A 25 15.27 -1.83 5.07
C HIS A 25 15.26 -0.65 6.07
N SER A 26 14.38 0.34 5.90
CA SER A 26 14.24 1.46 6.84
C SER A 26 13.36 1.14 8.04
N LEU A 27 12.63 0.02 8.02
CA LEU A 27 11.87 -0.45 9.17
C LEU A 27 12.82 -1.02 10.22
N ASP A 28 12.45 -0.87 11.49
CA ASP A 28 13.15 -1.52 12.57
C ASP A 28 13.03 -3.04 12.45
N ARG A 29 14.02 -3.74 12.99
CA ARG A 29 14.12 -5.20 12.87
C ARG A 29 12.89 -5.91 13.45
N SER A 30 12.41 -5.47 14.60
CA SER A 30 11.24 -6.05 15.28
C SER A 30 9.98 -5.97 14.44
N THR A 31 9.66 -4.78 13.90
CA THR A 31 8.50 -4.61 13.02
C THR A 31 8.62 -5.46 11.77
N ARG A 32 9.82 -5.54 11.17
CA ARG A 32 10.03 -6.38 9.98
C ARG A 32 9.81 -7.87 10.27
N GLU A 33 10.28 -8.37 11.41
CA GLU A 33 10.10 -9.77 11.81
C GLU A 33 8.63 -10.09 12.13
N VAL A 34 7.89 -9.15 12.72
CA VAL A 34 6.46 -9.32 13.01
C VAL A 34 5.61 -9.28 11.73
N GLU A 35 5.87 -8.34 10.83
CA GLU A 35 5.02 -8.11 9.65
C GLU A 35 5.37 -9.00 8.46
N LEU A 36 6.64 -9.37 8.30
CA LEU A 36 7.16 -10.06 7.11
C LEU A 36 8.01 -11.29 7.46
N GLY A 37 8.22 -11.57 8.75
CA GLY A 37 8.94 -12.75 9.19
C GLY A 37 8.07 -13.99 9.19
N LEU A 38 8.70 -15.12 9.53
CA LEU A 38 8.03 -16.43 9.59
C LEU A 38 6.95 -16.48 10.68
N GLU A 39 7.05 -15.63 11.70
CA GLU A 39 6.10 -15.52 12.80
C GLU A 39 4.80 -14.78 12.44
N TYR A 40 4.72 -14.17 11.24
CA TYR A 40 3.49 -13.50 10.77
C TYR A 40 2.29 -14.46 10.68
N GLY A 41 2.56 -15.76 10.55
CA GLY A 41 1.55 -16.81 10.46
C GLY A 41 0.97 -16.97 9.06
N SER A 42 -0.27 -17.44 8.97
CA SER A 42 -0.93 -17.71 7.70
C SER A 42 -1.20 -16.42 6.91
N PRO A 43 -0.85 -16.36 5.62
CA PRO A 43 -1.14 -15.21 4.77
C PRO A 43 -2.63 -14.86 4.76
N THR A 44 -2.93 -13.56 4.80
CA THR A 44 -4.29 -13.02 4.70
C THR A 44 -4.35 -11.97 3.59
N MET A 45 -5.50 -11.86 2.91
CA MET A 45 -5.70 -10.95 1.79
C MET A 45 -7.08 -10.29 1.90
N ASN A 46 -7.14 -8.97 1.82
CA ASN A 46 -8.39 -8.24 1.76
C ASN A 46 -8.68 -7.82 0.31
N LEU A 47 -9.69 -8.42 -0.32
CA LEU A 47 -10.09 -8.14 -1.69
C LEU A 47 -11.56 -7.73 -1.74
N ALA A 48 -11.85 -6.53 -2.25
CA ALA A 48 -13.22 -6.02 -2.39
C ALA A 48 -14.07 -6.06 -1.10
N GLY A 49 -13.42 -5.93 0.07
CA GLY A 49 -14.09 -5.99 1.39
C GLY A 49 -14.26 -7.40 1.95
N GLN A 50 -13.82 -8.44 1.24
CA GLN A 50 -13.73 -9.81 1.75
C GLN A 50 -12.31 -10.09 2.28
N SER A 51 -12.22 -10.71 3.45
CA SER A 51 -10.95 -11.07 4.07
C SER A 51 -10.69 -12.57 3.88
N LEU A 52 -9.78 -12.90 2.98
CA LEU A 52 -9.38 -14.26 2.67
C LEU A 52 -8.20 -14.68 3.55
N LYS A 53 -8.26 -15.87 4.15
CA LYS A 53 -7.15 -16.51 4.86
C LYS A 53 -6.63 -17.71 4.08
N PHE A 54 -5.33 -17.90 4.06
CA PHE A 54 -4.73 -19.07 3.43
C PHE A 54 -4.59 -20.22 4.44
N GLU A 55 -5.37 -21.27 4.27
CA GLU A 55 -5.40 -22.44 5.15
C GLU A 55 -5.39 -23.72 4.30
N ASN A 56 -4.57 -24.70 4.67
CA ASN A 56 -4.49 -26.02 4.02
C ASN A 56 -4.34 -26.00 2.49
N GLY A 57 -3.66 -24.98 1.94
CA GLY A 57 -3.42 -24.85 0.50
C GLY A 57 -4.54 -24.13 -0.27
N GLN A 58 -5.55 -23.59 0.41
CA GLN A 58 -6.70 -22.90 -0.19
C GLN A 58 -6.93 -21.53 0.46
N TRP A 59 -7.54 -20.61 -0.30
CA TRP A 59 -8.02 -19.34 0.21
C TRP A 59 -9.46 -19.50 0.70
N ILE A 60 -9.70 -19.21 1.97
CA ILE A 60 -11.00 -19.31 2.65
C ILE A 60 -11.48 -17.89 2.98
N ALA A 61 -12.71 -17.54 2.61
CA ALA A 61 -13.32 -16.22 2.82
C ALA A 61 -13.99 -16.08 4.19
#